data_AF-A0A2M8FTD7-F1
#
_entry.id   AF-A0A2M8FTD7-F1
#
_cell.length_a   1.000
_cell.length_b   1.000
_cell.length_c   1.000
_cell.angle_alpha   90.00
_cell.angle_beta   90.00
_cell.angle_gamma   90.00
#
_symmetry.space_group_name_H-M   'P 1'
#
loop_
_entity.id
_entity.type
_entity.pdbx_description
1 polymer ?
#
loop_
_entity_poly.entity_id
_entity_poly.type
_entity_poly.pdbx_seq_one_letter_code
_entity_poly.pdbx_strand_id
1 'polypeptide(L)' 'MGTYIKESSDELLNKVSWPTWEELQSSSVIVLIASVIFALIIFVMDTTFSRLMKEIYKLF' A
#
# COMPACT_ATOMS: atom_id res chain seq x y z
N MET A 1 38.77 14.26 1.32
CA MET A 1 37.50 14.26 0.56
C MET A 1 36.93 12.86 0.27
N GLY A 2 37.40 11.78 0.92
CA GLY A 2 36.86 10.42 0.72
C GLY A 2 36.30 9.75 1.98
N THR A 3 36.48 10.38 3.14
CA THR A 3 36.10 9.87 4.46
C THR A 3 34.64 10.13 4.81
N TYR A 4 34.06 11.24 4.37
CA TYR A 4 32.66 11.59 4.65
C TYR A 4 31.64 10.64 4.01
N ILE A 5 31.91 10.12 2.80
CA ILE A 5 31.00 9.16 2.14
C ILE A 5 31.04 7.80 2.84
N LYS A 6 32.19 7.44 3.43
CA LYS A 6 32.34 6.21 4.22
C LYS A 6 31.65 6.34 5.58
N GLU A 7 31.83 7.46 6.28
CA GLU A 7 31.15 7.70 7.57
C GLU A 7 29.62 7.82 7.41
N SER A 8 29.11 8.50 6.38
CA SER A 8 27.66 8.51 6.12
C SER A 8 27.11 7.15 5.70
N SER A 9 27.92 6.25 5.12
CA SER A 9 27.48 4.89 4.80
C SER A 9 27.39 4.01 6.04
N ASP A 10 28.34 4.13 6.97
CA ASP A 10 28.27 3.44 8.28
C ASP A 10 27.16 4.02 9.17
N GLU A 11 26.90 5.34 9.14
CA GLU A 11 25.80 5.96 9.88
C GLU A 11 24.41 5.57 9.35
N LEU A 12 24.24 5.46 8.03
CA LEU A 12 22.97 5.02 7.45
C LEU A 12 22.70 3.55 7.75
N LEU A 13 23.72 2.70 7.83
CA LEU A 13 23.56 1.29 8.19
C LEU A 13 23.39 1.06 9.69
N ASN A 14 24.00 1.90 10.54
CA ASN A 14 23.94 1.76 12.01
C ASN A 14 22.82 2.59 12.66
N LYS A 15 22.26 3.60 11.98
CA LYS A 15 21.20 4.49 12.50
C LYS A 15 19.92 4.55 11.65
N VAL A 16 19.87 3.88 10.51
CA VAL A 16 18.59 3.45 9.94
C VAL A 16 18.48 1.98 10.28
N SER A 17 17.60 1.67 11.21
CA SER A 17 17.07 0.34 11.46
C SER A 17 16.41 -0.17 10.17
N TRP A 18 17.22 -0.52 9.16
CA TRP A 18 16.74 -1.18 7.96
C TRP A 18 16.25 -2.54 8.46
N PRO A 19 14.92 -2.74 8.54
CA PRO A 19 14.39 -3.94 9.15
C PRO A 19 14.87 -5.13 8.33
N THR A 20 15.19 -6.23 8.98
CA THR A 20 15.55 -7.45 8.28
C THR A 20 14.45 -7.79 7.26
N TRP A 21 14.83 -8.35 6.10
CA TRP A 21 13.92 -8.59 4.97
C TRP A 21 12.63 -9.35 5.36
N GLU A 22 12.68 -10.17 6.43
CA GLU A 22 11.53 -10.85 7.03
C GLU A 22 10.47 -9.89 7.63
N GLU A 23 10.89 -8.80 8.29
CA GLU A 23 9.96 -7.80 8.86
C GLU A 23 9.33 -6.92 7.78
N LEU A 24 10.08 -6.59 6.73
CA LEU A 24 9.57 -5.87 5.57
C LEU A 24 8.55 -6.71 4.79
N GLN A 25 8.79 -8.01 4.67
CA GLN A 25 7.85 -8.93 4.04
C GLN A 25 6.59 -9.12 4.89
N SER A 26 6.72 -9.25 6.21
CA SER A 26 5.58 -9.28 7.14
C SER A 26 4.70 -8.04 7.01
N SER A 27 5.32 -6.86 6.99
CA SER A 27 4.61 -5.58 6.83
C SER A 27 3.94 -5.45 5.45
N SER A 28 4.61 -5.94 4.41
CA SER A 28 4.08 -5.91 3.04
C SER A 28 2.89 -6.84 2.82
N VAL A 29 2.87 -8.01 3.49
CA VAL A 29 1.75 -8.95 3.41
C VAL A 29 0.48 -8.36 4.01
N ILE A 30 0.59 -7.66 5.15
CA ILE A 30 -0.54 -6.98 5.79
C ILE A 30 -1.11 -5.90 4.86
N VAL A 31 -0.24 -5.09 4.25
CA VAL A 31 -0.65 -4.05 3.29
C VAL A 31 -1.29 -4.66 2.05
N LEU A 32 -0.77 -5.78 1.55
CA LEU A 32 -1.34 -6.49 0.40
C LEU A 32 -2.76 -6.98 0.71
N ILE A 33 -2.99 -7.58 1.88
CA ILE A 33 -4.34 -8.00 2.31
C ILE A 33 -5.26 -6.80 2.47
N ALA A 34 -4.78 -5.70 3.08
CA ALA A 34 -5.56 -4.47 3.21
C ALA A 34 -5.97 -3.92 1.84
N SER A 35 -5.07 -3.94 0.84
CA SER A 35 -5.37 -3.48 -0.52
C SER A 35 -6.43 -4.34 -1.22
N VAL A 36 -6.44 -5.65 -0.96
CA VAL A 36 -7.47 -6.58 -1.49
C VAL A 36 -8.84 -6.27 -0.88
N ILE A 37 -8.90 -5.94 0.40
CA ILE A 37 -10.15 -5.53 1.07
C ILE A 37 -10.67 -4.22 0.46
N PHE A 38 -9.81 -3.22 0.25
CA PHE A 38 -10.21 -1.97 -0.43
C PHE A 38 -10.70 -2.21 -1.85
N ALA A 39 -10.04 -3.10 -2.61
CA ALA A 39 -10.47 -3.47 -3.95
C ALA A 39 -11.89 -4.09 -3.95
N LEU A 40 -12.19 -4.96 -2.99
CA LEU A 40 -13.53 -5.54 -2.80
C LEU A 40 -14.59 -4.48 -2.50
N ILE A 41 -14.27 -3.52 -1.64
CA ILE A 41 -15.19 -2.42 -1.29
C ILE A 41 -15.49 -1.56 -2.52
N ILE A 42 -14.47 -1.19 -3.29
CA ILE A 42 -14.63 -0.41 -4.52
C ILE A 42 -15.48 -1.19 -5.53
N PHE A 43 -15.24 -2.49 -5.69
CA PHE A 43 -16.03 -3.34 -6.59
C PHE A 43 -17.53 -3.35 -6.23
N VAL A 44 -17.85 -3.43 -4.93
CA VAL A 44 -19.24 -3.35 -4.45
C VAL A 44 -19.84 -1.97 -4.72
N MET A 45 -19.07 -0.91 -4.49
CA MET A 45 -19.49 0.47 -4.74
C MET A 45 -19.80 0.71 -6.22
N ASP A 46 -18.90 0.31 -7.12
CA ASP A 46 -19.07 0.41 -8.57
C ASP A 46 -20.31 -0.35 -9.07
N THR A 47 -20.50 -1.57 -8.56
CA THR A 47 -21.65 -2.41 -8.90
C THR A 47 -22.96 -1.80 -8.42
N THR A 48 -22.96 -1.26 -7.19
CA THR A 48 -24.14 -0.63 -6.58
C THR A 48 -24.51 0.64 -7.33
N PHE A 49 -23.53 1.49 -7.64
CA PHE A 49 -23.75 2.74 -8.36
C PHE A 49 -24.26 2.49 -9.77
N SER A 50 -23.67 1.53 -10.50
CA SER A 50 -24.12 1.16 -11.84
C SER A 50 -25.55 0.62 -11.86
N ARG A 51 -25.95 -0.14 -10.83
CA ARG A 51 -27.33 -0.65 -10.68
C ARG A 51 -28.30 0.48 -10.35
N LEU A 52 -27.97 1.32 -9.37
CA LEU A 52 -28.79 2.48 -9.00
C LEU A 52 -29.00 3.42 -10.18
N MET A 53 -27.95 3.74 -10.93
CA MET A 53 -28.04 4.62 -12.09
C MET A 53 -28.97 4.04 -13.16
N LYS A 54 -28.89 2.73 -13.44
CA LYS A 54 -29.80 2.06 -14.38
C LYS A 54 -31.26 2.12 -13.94
N GLU A 55 -31.53 1.97 -12.65
CA GLU A 55 -32.91 2.04 -12.14
C GLU A 55 -33.45 3.47 -12.16
N ILE A 56 -32.61 4.48 -11.86
CA ILE A 56 -32.99 5.89 -12.01
C ILE A 56 -33.25 6.23 -13.49
N TYR A 57 -32.39 5.81 -14.42
CA TYR A 57 -32.58 6.01 -15.86
C TYR A 57 -33.79 5.25 -16.45
N LYS A 58 -34.28 4.19 -15.80
CA LYS A 58 -35.50 3.50 -16.22
C LYS A 58 -36.77 4.19 -15.70
N LEU A 59 -36.66 4.85 -14.55
CA LEU A 59 -37.76 5.58 -13.91
C LEU A 59 -38.00 6.96 -14.55
N PHE A 60 -36.98 7.55 -15.17
CA PHE A 60 -37.04 8.80 -15.92
C PHE A 60 -37.16 8.55 -17.42
#